data_AF-A0A0W7Z214-F1
#
_entry.id   AF-A0A0W7Z214-F1
#
_cell.length_a   1.000
_cell.length_b   1.000
_cell.length_c   1.000
_cell.angle_alpha   90.00
_cell.angle_beta   90.00
_cell.angle_gamma   90.00
#
_symmetry.space_group_name_H-M   'P 1'
#
loop_
_entity.id
_entity.type
_entity.pdbx_description
1 polymer ?
#
loop_
_entity_poly.entity_id
_entity_poly.type
_entity_poly.pdbx_seq_one_letter_code
_entity_poly.pdbx_strand_id
1 'polypeptide(L)' 'MQVTLPLPSTRRAHSAPPAVADSAPASKELCLDSEALLRGNKSVSIAHNGAIYRLQATKLGKLILTK' A
#
# COMPACT_ATOMS: atom_id res chain seq x y z
N MET A 1 2.58 -24.83 -51.04
CA MET A 1 2.67 -23.39 -50.70
C MET A 1 1.68 -23.09 -49.59
N GLN A 2 2.01 -23.37 -48.33
CA GLN A 2 1.25 -22.87 -47.17
C GLN A 2 2.25 -22.45 -46.09
N VAL A 3 2.00 -21.26 -45.55
CA VAL A 3 2.97 -20.40 -44.86
C VAL A 3 2.72 -20.45 -43.35
N THR A 4 3.76 -20.82 -42.62
CA THR A 4 4.26 -20.27 -41.34
C THR A 4 3.29 -19.54 -40.38
N LEU A 5 3.09 -20.13 -39.20
CA LEU A 5 2.80 -19.45 -37.89
C LEU A 5 4.11 -18.89 -37.29
N PRO A 6 4.15 -18.14 -36.16
CA PRO A 6 3.18 -17.31 -35.40
C PRO A 6 3.79 -15.89 -35.14
N LEU A 7 3.31 -15.10 -34.16
CA LEU A 7 4.16 -14.38 -33.18
C LEU A 7 3.31 -13.67 -32.07
N PRO A 8 3.67 -13.84 -30.79
CA PRO A 8 3.09 -13.11 -29.64
C PRO A 8 3.72 -11.72 -29.46
N SER A 9 2.91 -10.75 -29.06
CA SER A 9 3.37 -9.39 -28.73
C SER A 9 3.78 -9.28 -27.27
N THR A 10 5.07 -9.42 -27.02
CA THR A 10 5.73 -9.08 -25.74
C THR A 10 5.94 -7.57 -25.69
N ARG A 11 5.29 -6.84 -24.78
CA ARG A 11 5.76 -5.48 -24.42
C ARG A 11 6.39 -5.49 -23.04
N ARG A 12 7.71 -5.64 -23.08
CA ARG A 12 8.70 -5.45 -22.02
C ARG A 12 8.45 -4.11 -21.31
N ALA A 13 8.12 -4.16 -20.02
CA ALA A 13 8.26 -3.03 -19.12
C ALA A 13 9.68 -3.03 -18.53
N HIS A 14 10.21 -1.84 -18.38
CA HIS A 14 11.62 -1.51 -18.38
C HIS A 14 12.35 -1.82 -17.06
N SER A 15 13.63 -2.15 -17.25
CA SER A 15 14.72 -2.29 -16.29
C SER A 15 14.93 -1.07 -15.37
N ALA A 16 15.23 -1.35 -14.09
CA ALA A 16 15.77 -0.44 -13.06
C ALA A 16 17.13 0.20 -13.48
N PRO A 17 17.68 1.23 -12.76
CA PRO A 17 18.49 1.00 -11.55
C PRO A 17 18.57 2.23 -10.58
N PRO A 18 19.63 2.42 -9.74
CA PRO A 18 19.59 2.26 -8.28
C PRO A 18 19.71 3.59 -7.50
N ALA A 19 19.27 3.63 -6.23
CA ALA A 19 19.63 4.72 -5.33
C ALA A 19 20.05 4.17 -3.96
N VAL A 20 21.18 4.70 -3.53
CA VAL A 20 22.05 4.33 -2.42
C VAL A 20 21.44 4.59 -1.04
N ALA A 21 22.02 3.91 -0.06
CA ALA A 21 21.70 3.86 1.35
C ALA A 21 21.45 5.20 2.04
N ASP A 22 20.50 5.20 2.99
CA ASP A 22 20.59 6.02 4.20
C ASP A 22 20.42 5.09 5.42
N SER A 23 21.51 4.87 6.15
CA SER A 23 21.50 4.19 7.44
C SER A 23 21.16 5.21 8.53
N ALA A 24 19.92 5.69 8.56
CA ALA A 24 19.36 6.32 9.74
C ALA A 24 19.02 5.23 10.77
N PRO A 25 19.11 5.49 12.09
CA PRO A 25 18.62 4.51 13.06
C PRO A 25 17.17 4.27 12.69
N ALA A 26 16.84 3.05 12.28
CA ALA A 26 15.48 2.67 11.96
C ALA A 26 14.67 2.85 13.25
N SER A 27 14.14 4.05 13.47
CA SER A 27 12.99 4.29 14.31
C SER A 27 12.00 3.29 13.78
N LYS A 28 11.82 2.19 14.52
CA LYS A 28 10.99 1.06 14.12
C LYS A 28 9.66 1.68 13.74
N GLU A 29 9.46 1.90 12.44
CA GLU A 29 8.22 2.45 11.96
C GLU A 29 7.20 1.41 12.38
N LEU A 30 6.28 1.81 13.25
CA LEU A 30 5.21 0.95 13.71
C LEU A 30 4.27 0.76 12.51
N CYS A 31 4.71 -0.08 11.58
CA CYS A 31 3.93 -0.54 10.45
C CYS A 31 2.98 -1.60 10.98
N LEU A 32 1.69 -1.25 11.01
CA LEU A 32 0.64 -2.13 11.47
C LEU A 32 -0.31 -2.40 10.31
N ASP A 33 -0.65 -3.66 10.12
CA ASP A 33 -1.60 -4.06 9.09
C ASP A 33 -2.96 -3.41 9.32
N SER A 34 -3.54 -2.89 8.25
CA SER A 34 -4.85 -2.24 8.31
C SER A 34 -5.96 -3.18 8.82
N GLU A 35 -5.87 -4.47 8.50
CA GLU A 35 -6.78 -5.50 9.00
C GLU A 35 -6.64 -5.70 10.51
N ALA A 36 -5.41 -5.68 11.03
CA ALA A 36 -5.12 -5.78 12.45
C ALA A 36 -5.56 -4.52 13.22
N LEU A 37 -5.39 -3.33 12.62
CA LEU A 37 -5.89 -2.07 13.17
C LEU A 37 -7.41 -2.03 13.28
N LEU A 38 -8.08 -2.50 12.24
CA LEU A 38 -9.54 -2.44 12.12
C LEU A 38 -10.23 -3.59 12.86
N ARG A 39 -9.53 -4.70 13.15
CA ARG A 39 -10.05 -5.86 13.89
C ARG A 39 -11.38 -6.40 13.33
N GLY A 40 -11.49 -6.45 12.00
CA GLY A 40 -12.70 -6.88 11.30
C GLY A 40 -13.79 -5.81 11.16
N ASN A 41 -13.59 -4.61 11.70
CA ASN A 41 -14.51 -3.49 11.57
C ASN A 41 -14.17 -2.65 10.33
N LYS A 42 -15.10 -1.80 9.89
CA LYS A 42 -14.84 -0.84 8.80
C LYS A 42 -14.15 0.45 9.28
N SER A 43 -14.12 0.65 10.60
CA SER A 43 -13.52 1.82 11.23
C SER A 43 -13.14 1.57 12.69
N VAL A 44 -12.14 2.32 13.17
CA VAL A 44 -11.72 2.37 14.57
C VAL A 44 -11.64 3.82 15.05
N SER A 45 -11.97 4.04 16.33
CA SER A 45 -11.81 5.33 16.99
C SER A 45 -10.46 5.40 17.68
N ILE A 46 -9.76 6.51 17.53
CA ILE A 46 -8.42 6.75 18.06
C ILE A 46 -8.48 8.02 18.90
N ALA A 47 -8.19 7.91 20.20
CA ALA A 47 -7.98 9.08 21.03
C ALA A 47 -6.57 9.63 20.75
N HIS A 48 -6.48 10.85 20.24
CA HIS A 48 -5.21 11.50 19.91
C HIS A 48 -5.28 12.99 20.29
N ASN A 49 -4.28 13.49 21.03
CA ASN A 49 -4.20 14.87 21.51
C ASN A 49 -5.48 15.39 22.18
N GLY A 50 -6.18 14.52 22.94
CA GLY A 50 -7.41 14.88 23.66
C GLY A 50 -8.68 14.94 22.80
N ALA A 51 -8.59 14.62 21.51
CA ALA A 51 -9.74 14.46 20.63
C ALA A 51 -9.90 13.01 20.17
N ILE A 52 -11.12 12.64 19.78
CA ILE A 52 -11.38 11.36 19.14
C ILE A 52 -11.32 11.56 17.64
N TYR A 53 -10.52 10.74 16.97
CA TYR A 53 -10.45 10.62 15.53
C TYR A 53 -11.00 9.28 15.10
N ARG A 54 -11.40 9.16 13.84
CA ARG A 54 -11.89 7.91 13.26
C ARG A 54 -11.09 7.55 12.02
N LEU A 55 -10.40 6.42 12.10
CA LEU A 55 -9.73 5.81 10.97
C LEU A 55 -10.68 4.80 10.31
N GLN A 56 -10.92 4.91 9.00
CA GLN A 56 -11.87 4.08 8.28
C GLN A 56 -11.32 3.56 6.95
N ALA A 57 -11.63 2.31 6.61
CA ALA A 57 -11.36 1.77 5.28
C ALA A 57 -12.47 2.17 4.30
N THR A 58 -12.07 2.67 3.14
CA THR A 58 -12.97 3.02 2.05
C THR A 58 -13.13 1.87 1.07
N LYS A 59 -14.21 1.90 0.27
CA LYS A 59 -14.45 0.93 -0.81
C LYS A 59 -13.35 0.93 -1.88
N LEU A 60 -12.60 2.04 -2.00
CA LEU A 60 -11.46 2.18 -2.92
C LEU A 60 -10.14 1.68 -2.32
N GLY A 61 -10.17 1.00 -1.17
CA GLY A 61 -8.99 0.42 -0.54
C GLY A 61 -8.09 1.41 0.19
N LYS A 62 -8.52 2.67 0.35
CA LYS A 62 -7.76 3.69 1.10
C LYS A 62 -8.26 3.81 2.53
N LEU A 63 -7.35 4.10 3.46
CA LEU A 63 -7.69 4.52 4.81
C LEU A 63 -7.90 6.04 4.84
N ILE A 64 -8.95 6.49 5.51
CA ILE A 64 -9.22 7.92 5.75
C ILE A 64 -9.29 8.15 7.25
N LEU A 65 -8.58 9.17 7.73
CA LEU A 65 -8.69 9.67 9.10
C LEU A 65 -9.58 10.91 9.11
N THR A 66 -10.65 10.86 9.90
CA THR A 66 -11.51 12.02 10.16
C THR A 66 -11.43 12.39 11.63
N LYS A 67 -11.68 13.65 11.96
CA LYS A 67 -11.96 14.07 13.33
C LYS A 67 -13.41 13.75 13.68
#